data_AF-A0A917DQC9-F1
#
_entry.id   AF-A0A917DQC9-F1
#
_cell.length_a   1.000
_cell.length_b   1.000
_cell.length_c   1.000
_cell.angle_alpha   90.00
_cell.angle_beta   90.00
_cell.angle_gamma   90.00
#
_symmetry.space_group_name_H-M   'P 1'
#
loop_
_entity.id
_entity.type
_entity.pdbx_description
1 polymer ?
#
loop_
_entity_poly.entity_id
_entity_poly.type
_entity_poly.pdbx_seq_one_letter_code
_entity_poly.pdbx_strand_id
1 'polypeptide(L)'
;MNVKSSILWASLCFLASVFIACQKNEELIPTVSTANQNNSETAAFRVDATASTETIALGKALFWDPILSGKRDVACATCHHPANGYADNLDLSIGVNAVGLGANRHFLSPNTFAFVKRNAQTILNTAFNGMDANGNVNAATAPMFWDSRVRSLEAQSVEPIKALEEMRGNAYSEAVALDSVVARLKRIPQYQQLFQSAFGNAQSITASNMGIAIAAFERTLVANNSRVDRYKAGETSALSALEVRGMNAFQTVGCANCHSGNMFSDYQLHVLSVPDNTKNAQSDAGANNTYAFRTPSLRNLKVTAPYMHSGVFQTLDDVVRFYGRIAGGNSQNRNVAVRQIDPRIRNLRIGNNQAAIVAFINALSDDNFDKSVPTSVPSRLSVGGNIR
;
A
#
# COMPACT_ATOMS: atom_id res chain seq x y z
N MET A 1 -47.78 52.10 53.58
CA MET A 1 -48.98 51.36 53.13
C MET A 1 -49.12 51.56 51.63
N ASN A 2 -49.18 50.47 50.86
CA ASN A 2 -49.90 50.22 49.58
C ASN A 2 -50.31 51.43 48.71
N VAL A 3 -50.25 51.46 47.37
CA VAL A 3 -50.24 50.39 46.34
C VAL A 3 -50.07 51.04 44.93
N LYS A 4 -49.40 50.31 44.03
CA LYS A 4 -49.49 50.19 42.54
C LYS A 4 -49.90 51.39 41.66
N SER A 5 -49.17 51.55 40.55
CA SER A 5 -49.76 51.44 39.21
C SER A 5 -48.73 51.04 38.14
N SER A 6 -49.08 50.00 37.40
CA SER A 6 -48.32 49.34 36.33
C SER A 6 -48.40 50.13 35.02
N ILE A 7 -47.30 50.17 34.26
CA ILE A 7 -47.30 50.57 32.84
C ILE A 7 -46.73 49.40 32.03
N LEU A 8 -47.57 48.87 31.12
CA LEU A 8 -47.19 47.90 30.09
C LEU A 8 -46.28 48.57 29.04
N TRP A 9 -45.16 47.94 28.71
CA TRP A 9 -44.49 48.09 27.42
C TRP A 9 -44.27 46.70 26.81
N ALA A 10 -44.88 46.50 25.65
CA ALA A 10 -44.56 45.41 24.76
C ALA A 10 -43.24 45.71 24.05
N SER A 11 -42.32 44.74 23.97
CA SER A 11 -41.34 44.68 22.89
C SER A 11 -40.75 43.27 22.79
N LEU A 12 -41.14 42.64 21.68
CA LEU A 12 -40.56 41.49 21.00
C LEU A 12 -39.02 41.50 21.07
N CYS A 13 -38.39 40.45 21.61
CA CYS A 13 -36.96 40.18 21.39
C CYS A 13 -36.72 38.67 21.30
N PHE A 14 -36.58 38.23 20.04
CA PHE A 14 -35.78 37.11 19.54
C PHE A 14 -35.29 36.05 20.54
N LEU A 15 -35.95 34.87 20.52
CA LEU A 15 -35.27 33.62 20.85
C LEU A 15 -34.23 33.34 19.76
N ALA A 16 -32.97 33.67 20.02
CA ALA A 16 -31.86 33.12 19.26
C ALA A 16 -31.63 31.66 19.71
N SER A 17 -32.28 30.73 19.00
CA SER A 17 -31.95 29.32 19.05
C SER A 17 -30.49 29.13 18.60
N VAL A 18 -29.64 28.74 19.55
CA VAL A 18 -28.26 28.30 19.30
C VAL A 18 -28.34 26.97 18.56
N PHE A 19 -28.39 27.04 17.22
CA PHE A 19 -28.04 25.91 16.38
C PHE A 19 -26.53 25.71 16.49
N ILE A 20 -26.13 24.72 17.30
CA ILE A 20 -24.80 24.13 17.22
C ILE A 20 -24.73 23.48 15.83
N ALA A 21 -24.20 24.23 14.87
CA ALA A 21 -23.83 23.70 13.57
C ALA A 21 -22.75 22.65 13.80
N CYS A 22 -23.11 21.37 13.67
CA CYS A 22 -22.17 20.33 13.30
C CYS A 22 -21.58 20.71 11.94
N GLN A 23 -20.46 21.41 11.93
CA GLN A 23 -19.59 21.42 10.76
C GLN A 23 -19.07 19.99 10.60
N LYS A 24 -19.63 19.30 9.59
CA LYS A 24 -19.01 18.14 8.97
C LYS A 24 -17.58 18.58 8.65
N ASN A 25 -16.58 17.97 9.29
CA ASN A 25 -15.21 18.09 8.83
C ASN A 25 -15.20 17.60 7.38
N GLU A 26 -15.08 18.54 6.43
CA GLU A 26 -14.76 18.21 5.06
C GLU A 26 -13.45 17.43 5.09
N GLU A 27 -13.52 16.19 4.61
CA GLU A 27 -12.39 15.30 4.44
C GLU A 27 -11.28 16.04 3.69
N LEU A 28 -10.14 16.24 4.38
CA LEU A 28 -8.87 16.67 3.79
C LEU A 28 -8.29 15.54 2.91
N ILE A 29 -9.10 14.98 2.00
CA ILE A 29 -8.63 13.99 1.04
C ILE A 29 -8.13 14.75 -0.19
N PRO A 30 -6.84 14.61 -0.55
CA PRO A 30 -6.28 15.27 -1.72
C PRO A 30 -6.98 14.84 -3.00
N THR A 31 -7.39 15.79 -3.83
CA THR A 31 -7.65 15.57 -5.25
C THR A 31 -6.31 15.52 -5.97
N VAL A 32 -6.00 14.41 -6.64
CA VAL A 32 -4.84 14.31 -7.53
C VAL A 32 -5.31 14.70 -8.93
N SER A 33 -4.80 15.82 -9.45
CA SER A 33 -5.02 16.24 -10.84
C SER A 33 -3.68 16.28 -11.57
N THR A 34 -3.59 15.60 -12.71
CA THR A 34 -2.44 15.74 -13.61
C THR A 34 -2.61 17.04 -14.40
N ALA A 35 -1.68 17.99 -14.24
CA ALA A 35 -1.70 19.23 -15.01
C ALA A 35 -1.60 18.97 -16.53
N ASN A 36 -2.69 19.35 -17.21
CA ASN A 36 -2.91 19.72 -18.62
C ASN A 36 -2.36 18.85 -19.78
N GLN A 37 -3.33 18.14 -20.39
CA GLN A 37 -3.71 18.25 -21.80
C GLN A 37 -2.95 19.36 -22.58
N ASN A 38 -1.87 18.98 -23.26
CA ASN A 38 -1.47 19.46 -24.59
C ASN A 38 -0.13 18.80 -24.98
N ASN A 39 -0.21 17.78 -25.84
CA ASN A 39 0.89 17.15 -26.58
C ASN A 39 2.20 16.88 -25.83
N SER A 40 2.26 15.73 -25.15
CA SER A 40 3.41 14.82 -25.14
C SER A 40 3.10 13.68 -24.16
N GLU A 41 2.94 12.46 -24.66
CA GLU A 41 3.38 11.30 -23.88
C GLU A 41 4.81 11.63 -23.42
N THR A 42 5.08 11.79 -22.12
CA THR A 42 6.41 11.76 -21.41
C THR A 42 6.65 12.72 -20.22
N ALA A 43 5.64 13.09 -19.44
CA ALA A 43 5.90 13.67 -18.12
C ALA A 43 5.97 12.57 -17.04
N ALA A 44 7.08 12.51 -16.29
CA ALA A 44 7.20 11.72 -15.07
C ALA A 44 5.95 11.94 -14.18
N PHE A 45 5.30 10.86 -13.73
CA PHE A 45 4.08 10.96 -12.91
C PHE A 45 4.37 11.71 -11.62
N ARG A 46 3.83 12.92 -11.49
CA ARG A 46 3.96 13.73 -10.28
C ARG A 46 2.79 13.43 -9.37
N VAL A 47 3.10 13.15 -8.10
CA VAL A 47 2.09 13.21 -7.03
C VAL A 47 1.87 14.69 -6.75
N ASP A 48 0.64 15.17 -6.89
CA ASP A 48 0.30 16.53 -6.46
C ASP A 48 0.28 16.53 -4.93
N ALA A 49 1.39 16.96 -4.33
CA ALA A 49 1.62 16.87 -2.90
C ALA A 49 0.86 18.00 -2.18
N THR A 50 -0.37 17.72 -1.79
CA THR A 50 -1.11 18.59 -0.87
C THR A 50 -0.63 18.43 0.58
N ALA A 51 0.16 17.40 0.88
CA ALA A 51 0.71 17.17 2.20
C ALA A 51 1.93 18.07 2.46
N SER A 52 1.96 18.72 3.62
CA SER A 52 3.10 19.54 4.03
C SER A 52 4.36 18.71 4.32
N THR A 53 5.53 19.35 4.27
CA THR A 53 6.81 18.75 4.66
C THR A 53 6.75 18.18 6.08
N GLU A 54 6.05 18.87 6.98
CA GLU A 54 5.85 18.46 8.38
C GLU A 54 5.01 17.19 8.48
N THR A 55 3.97 17.06 7.65
CA THR A 55 3.12 15.85 7.59
C THR A 55 3.92 14.65 7.08
N ILE A 56 4.73 14.83 6.04
CA ILE A 56 5.62 13.80 5.50
C ILE A 56 6.66 13.38 6.55
N ALA A 57 7.27 14.34 7.25
CA ALA A 57 8.26 14.07 8.29
C ALA A 57 7.66 13.28 9.46
N LEU A 58 6.45 13.63 9.90
CA LEU A 58 5.70 12.86 10.90
C LEU A 58 5.41 11.44 10.39
N GLY A 59 4.96 11.31 9.15
CA GLY A 59 4.70 10.02 8.50
C GLY A 59 5.91 9.11 8.50
N LYS A 60 7.07 9.64 8.09
CA LYS A 60 8.34 8.92 8.09
C LYS A 60 8.75 8.50 9.50
N ALA A 61 8.58 9.38 10.49
CA ALA A 61 8.86 9.04 11.88
C ALA A 61 7.97 7.89 12.38
N LEU A 62 6.67 7.90 12.06
CA LEU A 62 5.73 6.83 12.41
C LEU A 62 6.04 5.51 11.69
N PHE A 63 6.38 5.57 10.39
CA PHE A 63 6.68 4.40 9.56
C PHE A 63 7.85 3.56 10.10
N TRP A 64 8.85 4.23 10.66
CA TRP A 64 10.06 3.61 11.19
C TRP A 64 10.00 3.26 12.68
N ASP A 65 9.02 3.80 13.43
CA ASP A 65 8.97 3.67 14.88
C ASP A 65 8.12 2.45 15.30
N PRO A 66 8.70 1.43 15.95
CA PRO A 66 7.94 0.27 16.39
C PRO A 66 6.97 0.59 17.53
N ILE A 67 6.94 1.84 18.02
CA ILE A 67 5.96 2.30 19.01
C ILE A 67 4.50 2.05 18.61
N LEU A 68 4.21 1.81 17.33
CA LEU A 68 2.87 1.49 16.83
C LEU A 68 2.46 0.03 17.09
N SER A 69 3.40 -0.90 17.28
CA SER A 69 3.08 -2.31 17.56
C SER A 69 2.80 -2.55 19.05
N GLY A 70 2.02 -3.57 19.37
CA GLY A 70 1.63 -3.91 20.73
C GLY A 70 2.84 -4.11 21.65
N LYS A 71 3.80 -4.94 21.20
CA LYS A 71 5.03 -5.27 21.93
C LYS A 71 6.24 -4.40 21.58
N ARG A 72 6.10 -3.41 20.68
CA ARG A 72 7.18 -2.49 20.28
C ARG A 72 8.35 -3.18 19.57
N ASP A 73 8.04 -4.26 18.84
CA ASP A 73 8.98 -5.13 18.13
C ASP A 73 8.84 -5.05 16.60
N VAL A 74 7.76 -4.44 16.09
CA VAL A 74 7.44 -4.31 14.66
C VAL A 74 7.10 -2.86 14.31
N ALA A 75 7.61 -2.37 13.18
CA ALA A 75 7.25 -1.11 12.52
C ALA A 75 6.81 -1.39 11.08
N CYS A 76 6.29 -0.40 10.35
CA CYS A 76 5.96 -0.57 8.93
C CYS A 76 7.22 -0.97 8.12
N ALA A 77 8.35 -0.35 8.46
CA ALA A 77 9.66 -0.66 7.89
C ALA A 77 10.19 -2.08 8.18
N THR A 78 9.58 -2.83 9.09
CA THR A 78 9.94 -4.24 9.32
C THR A 78 9.62 -5.11 8.11
N CYS A 79 8.45 -4.90 7.51
CA CYS A 79 7.98 -5.65 6.33
C CYS A 79 8.15 -4.86 5.02
N HIS A 80 8.29 -3.53 5.10
CA HIS A 80 8.46 -2.65 3.95
C HIS A 80 9.79 -1.90 4.03
N HIS A 81 10.89 -2.64 4.00
CA HIS A 81 12.22 -2.06 4.16
C HIS A 81 12.82 -1.63 2.80
N PRO A 82 13.47 -0.46 2.68
CA PRO A 82 14.04 0.01 1.42
C PRO A 82 15.09 -0.92 0.80
N ALA A 83 15.81 -1.69 1.62
CA ALA A 83 16.78 -2.68 1.14
C ALA A 83 16.17 -3.79 0.26
N ASN A 84 14.85 -4.00 0.37
CA ASN A 84 14.08 -4.99 -0.37
C ASN A 84 13.06 -4.31 -1.32
N GLY A 85 13.36 -3.09 -1.78
CA GLY A 85 12.45 -2.31 -2.62
C GLY A 85 11.11 -2.01 -1.95
N TYR A 86 11.11 -1.81 -0.63
CA TYR A 86 9.91 -1.65 0.20
C TYR A 86 8.92 -2.84 0.15
N ALA A 87 9.37 -4.01 -0.28
CA ALA A 87 8.73 -5.30 -0.02
C ALA A 87 9.44 -6.04 1.13
N ASP A 88 8.97 -7.23 1.48
CA ASP A 88 9.49 -7.96 2.65
C ASP A 88 10.72 -8.81 2.33
N ASN A 89 10.78 -9.43 1.14
CA ASN A 89 11.71 -10.53 0.81
C ASN A 89 11.43 -11.82 1.61
N LEU A 90 10.13 -12.07 1.86
CA LEU A 90 9.57 -13.31 2.38
C LEU A 90 8.35 -13.70 1.55
N ASP A 91 8.04 -15.00 1.49
CA ASP A 91 6.80 -15.48 0.86
C ASP A 91 5.57 -15.00 1.62
N LEU A 92 5.56 -15.21 2.93
CA LEU A 92 4.58 -14.67 3.86
C LEU A 92 5.30 -13.92 4.97
N SER A 93 4.82 -12.71 5.28
CA SER A 93 5.43 -11.88 6.31
C SER A 93 5.32 -12.50 7.70
N ILE A 94 6.28 -12.14 8.55
CA ILE A 94 6.33 -12.53 9.96
C ILE A 94 6.24 -11.23 10.77
N GLY A 95 5.14 -11.01 11.49
CA GLY A 95 4.97 -9.80 12.29
C GLY A 95 5.60 -9.92 13.68
N VAL A 96 4.77 -9.78 14.72
CA VAL A 96 5.20 -9.80 16.14
C VAL A 96 5.92 -11.10 16.52
N ASN A 97 6.67 -11.06 17.63
CA ASN A 97 7.39 -12.21 18.17
C ASN A 97 8.46 -12.78 17.21
N ALA A 98 9.17 -11.89 16.52
CA ALA A 98 10.19 -12.28 15.55
C ALA A 98 11.38 -11.30 15.55
N VAL A 99 12.48 -11.77 14.99
CA VAL A 99 13.74 -11.02 14.85
C VAL A 99 14.30 -11.24 13.44
N GLY A 100 15.09 -10.28 12.97
CA GLY A 100 15.72 -10.28 11.65
C GLY A 100 14.92 -9.52 10.59
N LEU A 101 15.52 -9.40 9.41
CA LEU A 101 15.00 -8.63 8.28
C LEU A 101 14.93 -9.50 7.02
N GLY A 102 13.81 -9.38 6.29
CA GLY A 102 13.53 -10.12 5.07
C GLY A 102 13.80 -11.62 5.20
N ALA A 103 14.57 -12.19 4.29
CA ALA A 103 14.87 -13.63 4.29
C ALA A 103 15.51 -14.17 5.59
N ASN A 104 16.11 -13.30 6.42
CA ASN A 104 16.69 -13.69 7.71
C ASN A 104 15.70 -13.60 8.88
N ARG A 105 14.50 -13.06 8.65
CA ARG A 105 13.49 -12.88 9.68
C ARG A 105 12.84 -14.21 10.06
N HIS A 106 12.74 -14.47 11.36
CA HIS A 106 12.19 -15.72 11.89
C HIS A 106 11.49 -15.50 13.24
N PHE A 107 10.52 -16.35 13.55
CA PHE A 107 9.85 -16.34 14.85
C PHE A 107 10.81 -16.68 16.00
N LEU A 108 10.62 -16.01 17.13
CA LEU A 108 11.25 -16.39 18.40
C LEU A 108 10.52 -17.59 19.01
N SER A 109 11.24 -18.43 19.76
CA SER A 109 10.64 -19.55 20.49
C SER A 109 10.41 -19.20 21.97
N PRO A 110 9.24 -19.51 22.55
CA PRO A 110 8.07 -20.13 21.94
C PRO A 110 7.28 -19.15 21.04
N ASN A 111 6.58 -19.68 20.02
CA ASN A 111 5.71 -18.89 19.13
C ASN A 111 4.29 -19.45 19.07
N THR A 112 3.31 -18.55 19.11
CA THR A 112 1.89 -18.86 18.91
C THR A 112 1.26 -18.05 17.76
N PHE A 113 2.03 -17.19 17.09
CA PHE A 113 1.53 -16.37 15.98
C PHE A 113 1.69 -17.11 14.66
N ALA A 114 0.68 -16.98 13.80
CA ALA A 114 0.77 -17.47 12.42
C ALA A 114 1.61 -16.51 11.55
N PHE A 115 1.99 -16.98 10.36
CA PHE A 115 2.42 -16.07 9.31
C PHE A 115 1.28 -15.14 8.90
N VAL A 116 1.62 -13.95 8.41
CA VAL A 116 0.63 -13.08 7.73
C VAL A 116 0.09 -13.82 6.52
N LYS A 117 -1.21 -13.70 6.26
CA LYS A 117 -1.92 -14.50 5.25
C LYS A 117 -1.34 -14.38 3.83
N ARG A 118 -0.68 -13.26 3.51
CA ARG A 118 -0.22 -12.92 2.15
C ARG A 118 1.21 -12.38 2.15
N ASN A 119 1.84 -12.44 0.99
CA ASN A 119 3.06 -11.68 0.67
C ASN A 119 2.81 -10.17 0.83
N ALA A 120 3.75 -9.46 1.44
CA ALA A 120 3.71 -8.00 1.51
C ALA A 120 4.21 -7.39 0.18
N GLN A 121 3.32 -6.65 -0.48
CA GLN A 121 3.63 -5.93 -1.71
C GLN A 121 4.69 -4.85 -1.46
N THR A 122 5.43 -4.47 -2.50
CA THR A 122 6.14 -3.20 -2.45
C THR A 122 5.16 -2.05 -2.22
N ILE A 123 5.54 -1.08 -1.39
CA ILE A 123 4.82 0.18 -1.27
C ILE A 123 5.36 1.28 -2.19
N LEU A 124 6.36 0.98 -3.04
CA LEU A 124 6.76 1.90 -4.10
C LEU A 124 5.57 2.16 -5.02
N ASN A 125 5.37 3.42 -5.38
CA ASN A 125 4.33 3.87 -6.30
C ASN A 125 2.88 3.61 -5.84
N THR A 126 2.62 3.31 -4.56
CA THR A 126 1.24 3.14 -4.04
C THR A 126 0.40 4.41 -4.15
N ALA A 127 1.04 5.57 -4.27
CA ALA A 127 0.40 6.85 -4.62
C ALA A 127 -0.47 6.76 -5.87
N PHE A 128 -0.17 5.82 -6.78
CA PHE A 128 -0.85 5.65 -8.07
C PHE A 128 -1.79 4.44 -8.12
N ASN A 129 -2.09 3.81 -6.98
CA ASN A 129 -3.07 2.72 -6.93
C ASN A 129 -4.43 3.24 -7.41
N GLY A 130 -5.06 2.51 -8.35
CA GLY A 130 -6.34 2.90 -8.94
C GLY A 130 -6.23 3.94 -10.06
N MET A 131 -5.03 4.23 -10.56
CA MET A 131 -4.84 5.08 -11.72
C MET A 131 -5.64 4.57 -12.93
N ASP A 132 -6.43 5.46 -13.53
CA ASP A 132 -7.20 5.15 -14.75
C ASP A 132 -6.35 5.27 -16.03
N ALA A 133 -6.96 4.97 -17.18
CA ALA A 133 -6.28 5.02 -18.49
C ALA A 133 -5.81 6.44 -18.89
N ASN A 134 -6.39 7.49 -18.30
CA ASN A 134 -6.02 8.87 -18.55
C ASN A 134 -4.96 9.38 -17.56
N GLY A 135 -4.53 8.55 -16.61
CA GLY A 135 -3.57 8.91 -15.58
C GLY A 135 -4.18 9.55 -14.33
N ASN A 136 -5.51 9.61 -14.22
CA ASN A 136 -6.16 10.18 -13.05
C ASN A 136 -6.14 9.18 -11.89
N VAL A 137 -5.96 9.69 -10.67
CA VAL A 137 -6.01 8.91 -9.43
C VAL A 137 -7.03 9.54 -8.49
N ASN A 138 -7.92 8.72 -7.93
CA ASN A 138 -8.75 9.15 -6.81
C ASN A 138 -8.20 8.52 -5.52
N ALA A 139 -7.50 9.33 -4.71
CA ALA A 139 -6.88 8.88 -3.47
C ALA A 139 -7.90 8.31 -2.46
N ALA A 140 -9.12 8.87 -2.41
CA ALA A 140 -10.19 8.43 -1.50
C ALA A 140 -10.66 7.00 -1.79
N THR A 141 -10.67 6.61 -3.07
CA THR A 141 -11.23 5.33 -3.54
C THR A 141 -10.18 4.36 -4.06
N ALA A 142 -8.90 4.74 -3.98
CA ALA A 142 -7.77 3.92 -4.39
C ALA A 142 -7.84 2.53 -3.73
N PRO A 143 -7.75 1.44 -4.50
CA PRO A 143 -7.82 0.08 -3.98
C PRO A 143 -6.57 -0.29 -3.20
N MET A 144 -6.74 -0.82 -2.00
CA MET A 144 -5.65 -1.26 -1.13
C MET A 144 -5.76 -2.74 -0.75
N PHE A 145 -4.63 -3.34 -0.38
CA PHE A 145 -4.44 -4.79 -0.24
C PHE A 145 -4.60 -5.58 -1.55
N TRP A 146 -4.29 -6.87 -1.49
CA TRP A 146 -4.47 -7.81 -2.59
C TRP A 146 -5.93 -8.10 -2.93
N ASP A 147 -6.87 -7.97 -1.99
CA ASP A 147 -8.30 -8.23 -2.20
C ASP A 147 -9.13 -6.94 -2.35
N SER A 148 -8.48 -5.79 -2.44
CA SER A 148 -9.15 -4.48 -2.56
C SER A 148 -10.17 -4.20 -1.44
N ARG A 149 -10.02 -4.83 -0.26
CA ARG A 149 -11.00 -4.74 0.84
C ARG A 149 -11.01 -3.36 1.53
N VAL A 150 -9.94 -2.60 1.39
CA VAL A 150 -9.82 -1.23 1.91
C VAL A 150 -9.68 -0.24 0.76
N ARG A 151 -10.23 0.95 0.97
CA ARG A 151 -10.11 2.10 0.09
C ARG A 151 -9.30 3.19 0.78
N SER A 152 -8.48 3.90 0.02
CA SER A 152 -7.51 4.91 0.48
C SER A 152 -6.30 4.34 1.24
N LEU A 153 -5.18 5.03 1.10
CA LEU A 153 -3.92 4.65 1.74
C LEU A 153 -3.95 4.99 3.23
N GLU A 154 -4.63 6.08 3.57
CA GLU A 154 -4.91 6.52 4.92
C GLU A 154 -5.59 5.43 5.74
N ALA A 155 -6.68 4.85 5.22
CA ALA A 155 -7.38 3.78 5.90
C ALA A 155 -6.55 2.49 5.94
N GLN A 156 -5.81 2.16 4.88
CA GLN A 156 -5.01 0.93 4.87
C GLN A 156 -3.84 1.00 5.85
N SER A 157 -3.16 2.14 5.96
CA SER A 157 -1.94 2.29 6.76
C SER A 157 -2.11 1.98 8.25
N VAL A 158 -3.34 2.05 8.77
CA VAL A 158 -3.66 1.78 10.18
C VAL A 158 -4.20 0.37 10.43
N GLU A 159 -4.55 -0.40 9.40
CA GLU A 159 -5.05 -1.77 9.55
C GLU A 159 -3.99 -2.76 10.10
N PRO A 160 -2.70 -2.72 9.67
CA PRO A 160 -1.66 -3.57 10.24
C PRO A 160 -1.51 -3.46 11.77
N ILE A 161 -1.78 -2.28 12.32
CA ILE A 161 -1.76 -1.99 13.76
C ILE A 161 -2.80 -2.82 14.52
N LYS A 162 -3.92 -3.14 13.86
CA LYS A 162 -5.03 -3.93 14.41
C LYS A 162 -4.84 -5.43 14.21
N ALA A 163 -4.10 -5.86 13.20
CA ALA A 163 -3.92 -7.27 12.88
C ALA A 163 -3.08 -8.00 13.93
N LEU A 164 -3.55 -9.20 14.35
CA LEU A 164 -2.99 -9.97 15.45
C LEU A 164 -1.54 -10.40 15.16
N GLU A 165 -1.34 -10.97 13.99
CA GLU A 165 -0.11 -11.56 13.48
C GLU A 165 0.85 -10.53 12.87
N GLU A 166 0.39 -9.30 12.59
CA GLU A 166 1.21 -8.22 12.05
C GLU A 166 1.83 -7.39 13.18
N MET A 167 1.12 -6.40 13.72
CA MET A 167 1.69 -5.46 14.71
C MET A 167 1.02 -5.54 16.08
N ARG A 168 -0.23 -6.00 16.20
CA ARG A 168 -0.98 -5.95 17.47
C ARG A 168 -0.45 -6.92 18.51
N GLY A 169 -0.25 -8.18 18.11
CA GLY A 169 -0.03 -9.29 19.03
C GLY A 169 -1.14 -9.42 20.10
N ASN A 170 -0.79 -9.96 21.27
CA ASN A 170 -1.74 -10.12 22.37
C ASN A 170 -1.78 -8.91 23.32
N ALA A 171 -1.25 -7.75 22.92
CA ALA A 171 -1.11 -6.59 23.81
C ALA A 171 -2.46 -5.97 24.21
N TYR A 172 -3.43 -6.02 23.30
CA TYR A 172 -4.78 -5.48 23.47
C TYR A 172 -5.75 -6.12 22.47
N SER A 173 -7.05 -5.99 22.69
CA SER A 173 -8.07 -6.42 21.71
C SER A 173 -8.02 -5.55 20.45
N GLU A 174 -8.52 -6.07 19.33
CA GLU A 174 -8.56 -5.34 18.06
C GLU A 174 -9.34 -4.03 18.18
N ALA A 175 -10.47 -4.04 18.90
CA ALA A 175 -11.37 -2.90 19.04
C ALA A 175 -10.73 -1.66 19.68
N VAL A 176 -9.69 -1.83 20.50
CA VAL A 176 -9.02 -0.72 21.22
C VAL A 176 -7.59 -0.51 20.75
N ALA A 177 -7.19 -1.12 19.63
CA ALA A 177 -5.82 -1.12 19.16
C ALA A 177 -5.30 0.28 18.84
N LEU A 178 -6.05 1.01 18.01
CA LEU A 178 -5.67 2.36 17.60
C LEU A 178 -5.71 3.35 18.77
N ASP A 179 -6.70 3.24 19.66
CA ASP A 179 -6.77 4.07 20.88
C ASP A 179 -5.58 3.83 21.80
N SER A 180 -5.14 2.58 21.93
CA SER A 180 -3.97 2.20 22.72
C SER A 180 -2.68 2.81 22.15
N VAL A 181 -2.55 2.85 20.83
CA VAL A 181 -1.42 3.48 20.14
C VAL A 181 -1.48 5.00 20.27
N VAL A 182 -2.63 5.62 20.03
CA VAL A 182 -2.83 7.07 20.19
C VAL A 182 -2.51 7.52 21.61
N ALA A 183 -3.00 6.80 22.63
CA ALA A 183 -2.71 7.09 24.04
C ALA A 183 -1.21 7.00 24.36
N ARG A 184 -0.48 6.14 23.66
CA ARG A 184 0.97 5.99 23.80
C ARG A 184 1.73 7.13 23.12
N LEU A 185 1.37 7.48 21.88
CA LEU A 185 1.95 8.60 21.16
C LEU A 185 1.77 9.92 21.92
N LYS A 186 0.59 10.13 22.54
CA LYS A 186 0.31 11.29 23.40
C LYS A 186 1.24 11.44 24.60
N ARG A 187 1.97 10.40 25.01
CA ARG A 187 2.94 10.44 26.12
C ARG A 187 4.37 10.75 25.67
N ILE A 188 4.61 10.91 24.38
CA ILE A 188 5.94 11.17 23.81
C ILE A 188 6.01 12.64 23.39
N PRO A 189 6.78 13.51 24.08
CA PRO A 189 6.84 14.94 23.78
C PRO A 189 7.22 15.25 22.34
N GLN A 190 8.11 14.45 21.73
CA GLN A 190 8.50 14.62 20.34
C GLN A 190 7.34 14.36 19.37
N TYR A 191 6.47 13.38 19.64
CA TYR A 191 5.27 13.20 18.81
C TYR A 191 4.25 14.32 19.02
N GLN A 192 4.08 14.84 20.23
CA GLN A 192 3.24 16.04 20.46
C GLN A 192 3.69 17.21 19.57
N GLN A 193 5.00 17.46 19.48
CA GLN A 193 5.57 18.49 18.60
C GLN A 193 5.35 18.18 17.12
N LEU A 194 5.64 16.95 16.67
CA LEU A 194 5.48 16.58 15.26
C LEU A 194 4.02 16.68 14.80
N PHE A 195 3.06 16.24 15.61
CA PHE A 195 1.63 16.36 15.31
C PHE A 195 1.15 17.82 15.35
N GLN A 196 1.63 18.62 16.31
CA GLN A 196 1.38 20.06 16.35
C GLN A 196 1.89 20.77 15.08
N SER A 197 3.09 20.43 14.62
CA SER A 197 3.67 21.00 13.39
C SER A 197 2.93 20.57 12.13
N ALA A 198 2.48 19.32 12.06
CA ALA A 198 1.77 18.79 10.89
C ALA A 198 0.31 19.30 10.79
N PHE A 199 -0.40 19.43 11.92
CA PHE A 199 -1.85 19.66 11.93
C PHE A 199 -2.31 20.88 12.75
N GLY A 200 -1.37 21.68 13.27
CA GLY A 200 -1.67 22.97 13.90
C GLY A 200 -2.20 22.92 15.33
N ASN A 201 -2.39 21.75 15.95
CA ASN A 201 -2.73 21.64 17.39
C ASN A 201 -2.27 20.30 18.00
N ALA A 202 -2.12 20.22 19.33
CA ALA A 202 -1.66 19.01 20.03
C ALA A 202 -2.78 17.95 20.22
N GLN A 203 -4.05 18.36 20.12
CA GLN A 203 -5.20 17.46 20.08
C GLN A 203 -5.26 16.63 18.79
N SER A 204 -4.41 16.95 17.81
CA SER A 204 -4.33 16.28 16.52
C SER A 204 -3.75 14.86 16.57
N ILE A 205 -3.22 14.39 17.71
CA ILE A 205 -2.83 12.98 17.87
C ILE A 205 -4.08 12.11 17.90
N THR A 206 -4.50 11.66 16.72
CA THR A 206 -5.66 10.82 16.46
C THR A 206 -5.29 9.70 15.49
N ALA A 207 -6.09 8.64 15.44
CA ALA A 207 -5.86 7.56 14.49
C ALA A 207 -5.98 8.03 13.03
N SER A 208 -6.91 8.96 12.76
CA SER A 208 -7.09 9.54 11.43
C SER A 208 -5.84 10.28 10.96
N ASN A 209 -5.34 11.22 11.78
CA ASN A 209 -4.14 11.99 11.44
C ASN A 209 -2.88 11.13 11.37
N MET A 210 -2.81 10.05 12.16
CA MET A 210 -1.75 9.05 12.04
C MET A 210 -1.79 8.39 10.64
N GLY A 211 -2.96 7.97 10.18
CA GLY A 211 -3.12 7.41 8.83
C GLY A 211 -2.79 8.41 7.72
N ILE A 212 -3.24 9.66 7.85
CA ILE A 212 -2.89 10.76 6.91
C ILE A 212 -1.38 10.95 6.83
N ALA A 213 -0.69 11.02 7.97
CA ALA A 213 0.75 11.22 8.00
C ALA A 213 1.52 10.06 7.37
N ILE A 214 1.20 8.81 7.74
CA ILE A 214 1.85 7.62 7.15
C ILE A 214 1.64 7.59 5.64
N ALA A 215 0.40 7.76 5.18
CA ALA A 215 0.08 7.81 3.76
C ALA A 215 0.80 8.95 3.01
N ALA A 216 0.98 10.11 3.64
CA ALA A 216 1.75 11.21 3.07
C ALA A 216 3.23 10.82 2.84
N PHE A 217 3.86 10.13 3.77
CA PHE A 217 5.21 9.61 3.58
C PHE A 217 5.26 8.55 2.48
N GLU A 218 4.36 7.58 2.49
CA GLU A 218 4.34 6.50 1.49
C GLU A 218 4.15 7.05 0.07
N ARG A 219 3.39 8.14 -0.09
CA ARG A 219 3.25 8.83 -1.38
C ARG A 219 4.53 9.47 -1.90
N THR A 220 5.54 9.68 -1.06
CA THR A 220 6.87 10.14 -1.51
C THR A 220 7.72 9.03 -2.10
N LEU A 221 7.34 7.76 -1.88
CA LEU A 221 8.08 6.58 -2.35
C LEU A 221 7.77 6.29 -3.82
N VAL A 222 8.21 7.19 -4.69
CA VAL A 222 8.00 7.14 -6.14
C VAL A 222 9.25 6.61 -6.85
N ALA A 223 9.04 5.68 -7.78
CA ALA A 223 10.04 5.05 -8.62
C ALA A 223 9.46 4.94 -10.05
N ASN A 224 9.63 6.01 -10.82
CA ASN A 224 8.90 6.25 -12.08
C ASN A 224 9.83 6.60 -13.27
N ASN A 225 11.14 6.36 -13.16
CA ASN A 225 12.14 6.64 -14.19
C ASN A 225 12.90 5.38 -14.63
N SER A 226 12.17 4.28 -14.81
CA SER A 226 12.73 3.01 -15.27
C SER A 226 13.29 3.12 -16.69
N ARG A 227 14.00 2.09 -17.15
CA ARG A 227 14.53 2.06 -18.53
C ARG A 227 13.41 2.08 -19.57
N VAL A 228 12.25 1.49 -19.25
CA VAL A 228 11.07 1.56 -20.12
C VAL A 228 10.51 2.99 -20.19
N ASP A 229 10.52 3.74 -19.08
CA ASP A 229 10.08 5.13 -19.06
C ASP A 229 10.99 6.00 -19.93
N ARG A 230 12.32 5.84 -19.80
CA ARG A 230 13.29 6.57 -20.63
C ARG A 230 13.21 6.20 -22.12
N TYR A 231 13.00 4.92 -22.43
CA TYR A 231 12.78 4.48 -23.81
C TYR A 231 11.53 5.12 -24.42
N LYS A 232 10.42 5.18 -23.66
CA LYS A 232 9.20 5.87 -24.09
C LYS A 232 9.42 7.39 -24.23
N ALA A 233 10.37 7.97 -23.50
CA ALA A 233 10.83 9.35 -23.62
C ALA A 233 11.78 9.62 -24.81
N GLY A 234 11.97 8.64 -25.69
CA GLY A 234 12.79 8.79 -26.89
C GLY A 234 14.26 8.39 -26.70
N GLU A 235 14.68 8.00 -25.49
CA GLU A 235 16.00 7.41 -25.26
C GLU A 235 16.00 5.94 -25.73
N THR A 236 15.97 5.72 -27.04
CA THR A 236 15.82 4.39 -27.65
C THR A 236 16.91 3.40 -27.26
N SER A 237 18.08 3.89 -26.82
CA SER A 237 19.18 3.07 -26.30
C SER A 237 18.98 2.59 -24.86
N ALA A 238 17.96 3.07 -24.13
CA ALA A 238 17.69 2.68 -22.75
C ALA A 238 17.25 1.20 -22.63
N LEU A 239 16.68 0.61 -23.69
CA LEU A 239 16.35 -0.81 -23.75
C LEU A 239 17.26 -1.56 -24.72
N SER A 240 17.65 -2.76 -24.32
CA SER A 240 18.29 -3.74 -25.18
C SER A 240 17.30 -4.31 -26.21
N ALA A 241 17.83 -4.92 -27.28
CA ALA A 241 17.00 -5.60 -28.28
C ALA A 241 16.13 -6.72 -27.68
N LEU A 242 16.60 -7.42 -26.63
CA LEU A 242 15.80 -8.45 -25.95
C LEU A 242 14.60 -7.83 -25.21
N GLU A 243 14.79 -6.68 -24.57
CA GLU A 243 13.73 -5.98 -23.84
C GLU A 243 12.72 -5.33 -24.78
N VAL A 244 13.15 -4.79 -25.92
CA VAL A 244 12.22 -4.32 -26.96
C VAL A 244 11.39 -5.47 -27.51
N ARG A 245 12.01 -6.63 -27.80
CA ARG A 245 11.27 -7.86 -28.16
C ARG A 245 10.29 -8.26 -27.05
N GLY A 246 10.72 -8.18 -25.80
CA GLY A 246 9.92 -8.48 -24.62
C GLY A 246 8.69 -7.58 -24.49
N MET A 247 8.87 -6.28 -24.68
CA MET A 247 7.79 -5.28 -24.66
C MET A 247 6.74 -5.57 -25.73
N ASN A 248 7.18 -5.87 -26.96
CA ASN A 248 6.28 -6.23 -28.07
C ASN A 248 5.57 -7.58 -27.81
N ALA A 249 6.30 -8.57 -27.29
CA ALA A 249 5.72 -9.85 -26.91
C ALA A 249 4.69 -9.70 -25.79
N PHE A 250 4.96 -8.86 -24.78
CA PHE A 250 4.06 -8.62 -23.66
C PHE A 250 2.66 -8.16 -24.11
N GLN A 251 2.61 -7.31 -25.15
CA GLN A 251 1.36 -6.87 -25.77
C GLN A 251 0.71 -8.00 -26.58
N THR A 252 1.45 -8.61 -27.51
CA THR A 252 0.89 -9.60 -28.45
C THR A 252 0.48 -10.91 -27.80
N VAL A 253 1.11 -11.29 -26.69
CA VAL A 253 0.77 -12.46 -25.88
C VAL A 253 -0.51 -12.24 -25.08
N GLY A 254 -0.87 -10.98 -24.79
CA GLY A 254 -2.09 -10.62 -24.04
C GLY A 254 -1.86 -10.25 -22.57
N CYS A 255 -0.62 -10.12 -22.10
CA CYS A 255 -0.33 -9.67 -20.73
C CYS A 255 -0.90 -8.26 -20.47
N ALA A 256 -0.86 -7.40 -21.50
CA ALA A 256 -1.40 -6.05 -21.47
C ALA A 256 -2.94 -5.97 -21.31
N ASN A 257 -3.68 -7.09 -21.38
CA ASN A 257 -5.13 -7.10 -21.15
C ASN A 257 -5.53 -6.81 -19.70
N CYS A 258 -4.59 -6.98 -18.75
CA CYS A 258 -4.76 -6.62 -17.34
C CYS A 258 -3.61 -5.72 -16.86
N HIS A 259 -2.39 -5.91 -17.39
CA HIS A 259 -1.22 -5.11 -17.02
C HIS A 259 -0.97 -3.97 -18.01
N SER A 260 -1.84 -2.96 -18.00
CA SER A 260 -1.82 -1.84 -18.93
C SER A 260 -1.53 -0.50 -18.25
N GLY A 261 -1.43 0.56 -19.06
CA GLY A 261 -1.22 1.92 -18.59
C GLY A 261 0.14 2.15 -17.93
N ASN A 262 0.24 3.27 -17.24
CA ASN A 262 1.50 3.74 -16.67
C ASN A 262 1.99 2.90 -15.49
N MET A 263 1.06 2.25 -14.79
CA MET A 263 1.37 1.38 -13.65
C MET A 263 1.41 -0.10 -14.02
N PHE A 264 1.19 -0.46 -15.28
CA PHE A 264 1.11 -1.85 -15.74
C PHE A 264 0.13 -2.66 -14.89
N SER A 265 -1.04 -2.07 -14.63
CA SER A 265 -2.13 -2.64 -13.86
C SER A 265 -3.43 -1.90 -14.16
N ASP A 266 -4.50 -2.66 -14.38
CA ASP A 266 -5.88 -2.18 -14.45
C ASP A 266 -6.52 -2.04 -13.06
N TYR A 267 -5.82 -2.45 -12.00
CA TYR A 267 -6.28 -2.48 -10.62
C TYR A 267 -7.58 -3.25 -10.38
N GLN A 268 -7.98 -4.12 -11.31
CA GLN A 268 -9.18 -4.95 -11.21
C GLN A 268 -8.89 -6.26 -10.48
N LEU A 269 -9.95 -6.92 -10.00
CA LEU A 269 -9.89 -8.21 -9.33
C LEU A 269 -10.01 -9.34 -10.36
N HIS A 270 -9.03 -10.25 -10.38
CA HIS A 270 -9.00 -11.40 -11.28
C HIS A 270 -8.73 -12.70 -10.54
N VAL A 271 -9.28 -13.80 -11.06
CA VAL A 271 -9.04 -15.16 -10.56
C VAL A 271 -8.05 -15.85 -11.50
N LEU A 272 -6.84 -16.16 -11.01
CA LEU A 272 -5.79 -16.80 -11.80
C LEU A 272 -5.51 -18.27 -11.39
N SER A 273 -6.03 -18.72 -10.25
CA SER A 273 -5.69 -20.03 -9.62
C SER A 273 -4.24 -20.16 -9.16
N VAL A 274 -3.63 -19.10 -8.63
CA VAL A 274 -2.31 -19.18 -7.98
C VAL A 274 -2.38 -20.20 -6.82
N PRO A 275 -1.41 -21.12 -6.68
CA PRO A 275 -1.37 -22.06 -5.57
C PRO A 275 -1.36 -21.39 -4.20
N ASP A 276 -1.98 -22.04 -3.22
CA ASP A 276 -1.86 -21.65 -1.81
C ASP A 276 -0.41 -21.84 -1.32
N ASN A 277 0.01 -21.00 -0.39
CA ASN A 277 1.26 -21.22 0.35
C ASN A 277 1.01 -22.27 1.44
N THR A 278 1.88 -23.28 1.54
CA THR A 278 1.76 -24.38 2.51
C THR A 278 1.91 -23.95 3.96
N LYS A 279 2.41 -22.73 4.22
CA LYS A 279 2.49 -22.12 5.55
C LYS A 279 1.13 -21.64 6.07
N ASN A 280 0.15 -21.43 5.20
CA ASN A 280 -1.21 -21.09 5.59
C ASN A 280 -2.01 -22.36 5.90
N ALA A 281 -2.73 -22.35 7.04
CA ALA A 281 -3.59 -23.47 7.41
C ALA A 281 -4.84 -23.61 6.53
N GLN A 282 -5.29 -22.51 5.92
CA GLN A 282 -6.47 -22.44 5.07
C GLN A 282 -6.17 -21.73 3.76
N SER A 283 -6.90 -22.09 2.70
CA SER A 283 -6.81 -21.41 1.41
C SER A 283 -7.34 -19.98 1.51
N ASP A 284 -6.70 -19.06 0.77
CA ASP A 284 -7.13 -17.68 0.73
C ASP A 284 -8.25 -17.48 -0.29
N ALA A 285 -9.47 -17.32 0.20
CA ALA A 285 -10.64 -17.09 -0.64
C ALA A 285 -10.67 -15.72 -1.37
N GLY A 286 -9.66 -14.85 -1.19
CA GLY A 286 -9.53 -13.59 -1.90
C GLY A 286 -10.71 -12.64 -1.66
N ALA A 287 -10.96 -11.73 -2.60
CA ALA A 287 -12.06 -10.79 -2.53
C ALA A 287 -13.42 -11.52 -2.63
N ASN A 288 -14.35 -11.19 -1.72
CA ASN A 288 -15.72 -11.72 -1.71
C ASN A 288 -15.81 -13.26 -1.80
N ASN A 289 -14.81 -13.97 -1.27
CA ASN A 289 -14.70 -15.43 -1.34
C ASN A 289 -14.68 -16.01 -2.77
N THR A 290 -14.20 -15.25 -3.75
CA THR A 290 -14.16 -15.64 -5.17
C THR A 290 -12.79 -16.17 -5.65
N TYR A 291 -11.77 -16.09 -4.80
CA TYR A 291 -10.34 -16.25 -5.12
C TYR A 291 -9.78 -15.15 -6.04
N ALA A 292 -10.50 -14.03 -6.17
CA ALA A 292 -10.05 -12.90 -6.96
C ALA A 292 -9.09 -12.02 -6.17
N PHE A 293 -8.01 -11.61 -6.83
CA PHE A 293 -7.03 -10.68 -6.31
C PHE A 293 -6.77 -9.56 -7.31
N ARG A 294 -6.42 -8.39 -6.78
CA ARG A 294 -6.14 -7.19 -7.53
C ARG A 294 -4.91 -7.41 -8.39
N THR A 295 -4.95 -7.01 -9.66
CA THR A 295 -3.77 -6.89 -10.52
C THR A 295 -2.75 -5.96 -9.84
N PRO A 296 -1.59 -6.44 -9.37
CA PRO A 296 -0.57 -5.55 -8.81
C PRO A 296 0.15 -4.79 -9.95
N SER A 297 0.76 -3.66 -9.63
CA SER A 297 1.68 -3.01 -10.56
C SER A 297 2.88 -3.93 -10.86
N LEU A 298 3.38 -3.88 -12.10
CA LEU A 298 4.61 -4.59 -12.48
C LEU A 298 5.89 -3.75 -12.30
N ARG A 299 5.77 -2.52 -11.78
CA ARG A 299 6.95 -1.68 -11.50
C ARG A 299 7.76 -2.27 -10.34
N ASN A 300 9.08 -2.20 -10.45
CA ASN A 300 10.06 -2.60 -9.43
C ASN A 300 10.09 -4.09 -9.03
N LEU A 301 9.54 -4.99 -9.85
CA LEU A 301 9.54 -6.43 -9.53
C LEU A 301 10.93 -7.08 -9.48
N LYS A 302 11.98 -6.42 -9.98
CA LYS A 302 13.37 -6.94 -9.94
C LYS A 302 13.87 -7.18 -8.50
N VAL A 303 13.32 -6.46 -7.51
CA VAL A 303 13.82 -6.46 -6.12
C VAL A 303 12.75 -6.86 -5.09
N THR A 304 11.61 -7.40 -5.53
CA THR A 304 10.45 -7.67 -4.66
C THR A 304 10.01 -9.14 -4.72
N ALA A 305 10.93 -10.04 -5.03
CA ALA A 305 10.68 -11.47 -4.90
C ALA A 305 10.41 -11.82 -3.42
N PRO A 306 9.69 -12.92 -3.15
CA PRO A 306 8.96 -13.76 -4.09
C PRO A 306 7.61 -13.15 -4.53
N TYR A 307 6.95 -13.76 -5.51
CA TYR A 307 5.85 -13.17 -6.27
C TYR A 307 4.47 -13.81 -5.99
N MET A 308 3.43 -13.07 -6.41
CA MET A 308 1.99 -13.33 -6.20
C MET A 308 1.53 -13.10 -4.76
N HIS A 309 0.21 -13.08 -4.56
CA HIS A 309 -0.39 -12.84 -3.23
C HIS A 309 0.04 -13.87 -2.18
N SER A 310 0.40 -15.10 -2.58
CA SER A 310 0.84 -16.18 -1.71
C SER A 310 2.37 -16.29 -1.60
N GLY A 311 3.13 -15.51 -2.38
CA GLY A 311 4.60 -15.55 -2.38
C GLY A 311 5.21 -16.87 -2.86
N VAL A 312 4.45 -17.71 -3.58
CA VAL A 312 4.86 -19.09 -3.93
C VAL A 312 5.89 -19.17 -5.06
N PHE A 313 6.07 -18.11 -5.86
CA PHE A 313 7.01 -18.10 -6.98
C PHE A 313 8.26 -17.30 -6.66
N GLN A 314 9.43 -17.93 -6.76
CA GLN A 314 10.71 -17.30 -6.40
C GLN A 314 11.25 -16.40 -7.52
N THR A 315 10.92 -16.70 -8.77
CA THR A 315 11.44 -15.99 -9.93
C THR A 315 10.33 -15.51 -10.86
N LEU A 316 10.61 -14.46 -11.65
CA LEU A 316 9.70 -14.03 -12.73
C LEU A 316 9.54 -15.11 -13.80
N ASP A 317 10.54 -15.98 -13.99
CA ASP A 317 10.44 -17.16 -14.84
C ASP A 317 9.37 -18.15 -14.34
N ASP A 318 9.28 -18.37 -13.03
CA ASP A 318 8.23 -19.20 -12.44
C ASP A 318 6.84 -18.60 -12.65
N VAL A 319 6.73 -17.27 -12.55
CA VAL A 319 5.49 -16.53 -12.82
C VAL A 319 5.06 -16.68 -14.28
N VAL A 320 5.95 -16.43 -15.24
CA VAL A 320 5.60 -16.53 -16.67
C VAL A 320 5.29 -17.98 -17.05
N ARG A 321 6.02 -18.95 -16.49
CA ARG A 321 5.73 -20.39 -16.66
C ARG A 321 4.38 -20.77 -16.06
N PHE A 322 3.99 -20.18 -14.93
CA PHE A 322 2.66 -20.34 -14.35
C PHE A 322 1.56 -19.86 -15.32
N TYR A 323 1.70 -18.67 -15.90
CA TYR A 323 0.75 -18.19 -16.92
C TYR A 323 0.64 -19.14 -18.12
N GLY A 324 1.77 -19.71 -18.58
CA GLY A 324 1.77 -20.72 -19.65
C GLY A 324 0.98 -21.98 -19.30
N ARG A 325 1.01 -22.44 -18.04
CA ARG A 325 0.26 -23.63 -17.57
C ARG A 325 -1.25 -23.37 -17.50
N ILE A 326 -1.66 -22.20 -17.01
CA ILE A 326 -3.08 -21.86 -16.81
C ILE A 326 -3.78 -21.40 -18.09
N ALA A 327 -3.03 -20.95 -19.11
CA ALA A 327 -3.58 -20.53 -20.39
C ALA A 327 -4.42 -21.63 -21.07
N GLY A 328 -4.11 -22.91 -20.83
CA GLY A 328 -4.90 -24.04 -21.32
C GLY A 328 -6.14 -24.40 -20.49
N GLY A 329 -6.52 -23.59 -19.50
CA GLY A 329 -7.62 -23.89 -18.59
C GLY A 329 -7.27 -24.89 -17.48
N ASN A 330 -5.98 -25.03 -17.14
CA ASN A 330 -5.55 -25.88 -16.03
C ASN A 330 -5.49 -25.06 -14.74
N SER A 331 -6.36 -25.35 -13.78
CA SER A 331 -6.26 -24.74 -12.45
C SER A 331 -5.01 -25.26 -11.72
N GLN A 332 -4.25 -24.36 -11.08
CA GLN A 332 -3.12 -24.72 -10.22
C GLN A 332 -3.47 -24.62 -8.73
N ASN A 333 -4.71 -24.24 -8.40
CA ASN A 333 -5.24 -24.20 -7.05
C ASN A 333 -6.45 -25.13 -6.96
N ARG A 334 -6.37 -26.16 -6.11
CA ARG A 334 -7.43 -27.17 -5.91
C ARG A 334 -8.78 -26.58 -5.49
N ASN A 335 -8.78 -25.38 -4.90
CA ASN A 335 -9.99 -24.70 -4.44
C ASN A 335 -10.60 -23.78 -5.52
N VAL A 336 -9.93 -23.59 -6.65
CA VAL A 336 -10.39 -22.75 -7.77
C VAL A 336 -10.82 -23.64 -8.93
N ALA A 337 -12.11 -23.63 -9.26
CA ALA A 337 -12.61 -24.31 -10.43
C ALA A 337 -12.20 -23.57 -11.73
N VAL A 338 -11.93 -24.31 -12.80
CA VAL A 338 -11.53 -23.75 -14.11
C VAL A 338 -12.50 -22.69 -14.63
N ARG A 339 -13.81 -22.84 -14.36
CA ARG A 339 -14.85 -21.88 -14.73
C ARG A 339 -14.73 -20.52 -14.04
N GLN A 340 -14.07 -20.47 -12.87
CA GLN A 340 -13.85 -19.23 -12.12
C GLN A 340 -12.65 -18.45 -12.67
N ILE A 341 -11.70 -19.13 -13.33
CA ILE A 341 -10.49 -18.51 -13.87
C ILE A 341 -10.88 -17.50 -14.95
N ASP A 342 -10.26 -16.32 -14.89
CA ASP A 342 -10.54 -15.23 -15.81
C ASP A 342 -10.41 -15.68 -17.28
N PRO A 343 -11.43 -15.48 -18.13
CA PRO A 343 -11.37 -15.94 -19.51
C PRO A 343 -10.29 -15.26 -20.35
N ARG A 344 -9.82 -14.06 -19.97
CA ARG A 344 -8.77 -13.32 -20.69
C ARG A 344 -7.45 -14.08 -20.73
N ILE A 345 -7.18 -14.97 -19.78
CA ILE A 345 -5.93 -15.73 -19.75
C ILE A 345 -5.94 -16.99 -20.63
N ARG A 346 -7.11 -17.44 -21.10
CA ARG A 346 -7.25 -18.71 -21.86
C ARG A 346 -6.55 -18.71 -23.22
N ASN A 347 -6.20 -17.52 -23.72
CA ASN A 347 -5.59 -17.36 -25.04
C ASN A 347 -4.16 -16.81 -24.96
N LEU A 348 -3.53 -16.82 -23.78
CA LEU A 348 -2.14 -16.37 -23.66
C LEU A 348 -1.22 -17.31 -24.43
N ARG A 349 -0.43 -16.76 -25.35
CA ARG A 349 0.49 -17.51 -26.23
C ARG A 349 1.94 -17.18 -25.91
N ILE A 350 2.42 -17.58 -24.73
CA ILE A 350 3.80 -17.24 -24.29
C ILE A 350 4.85 -17.66 -25.32
N GLY A 351 4.74 -18.88 -25.88
CA GLY A 351 5.69 -19.41 -26.87
C GLY A 351 7.15 -19.31 -26.38
N ASN A 352 8.06 -18.95 -27.28
CA ASN A 352 9.47 -18.75 -26.96
C ASN A 352 9.77 -17.35 -26.37
N ASN A 353 8.76 -16.57 -26.00
CA ASN A 353 8.93 -15.19 -25.54
C ASN A 353 9.25 -15.07 -24.05
N GLN A 354 9.28 -16.15 -23.28
CA GLN A 354 9.45 -16.10 -21.82
C GLN A 354 10.65 -15.24 -21.38
N ALA A 355 11.84 -15.53 -21.90
CA ALA A 355 13.05 -14.78 -21.54
C ALA A 355 12.96 -13.29 -21.93
N ALA A 356 12.34 -12.98 -23.07
CA ALA A 356 12.14 -11.61 -23.52
C ALA A 356 11.16 -10.87 -22.61
N ILE A 357 10.03 -11.50 -22.25
CA ILE A 357 9.02 -10.95 -21.34
C ILE A 357 9.64 -10.68 -19.95
N VAL A 358 10.42 -11.62 -19.42
CA VAL A 358 11.12 -11.44 -18.13
C VAL A 358 12.11 -10.28 -18.21
N ALA A 359 12.88 -10.16 -19.31
CA ALA A 359 13.78 -9.03 -19.51
C ALA A 359 13.02 -7.69 -19.52
N PHE A 360 11.89 -7.62 -20.22
CA PHE A 360 11.03 -6.44 -20.25
C PHE A 360 10.48 -6.09 -18.86
N ILE A 361 9.94 -7.04 -18.10
CA ILE A 361 9.42 -6.79 -16.75
C ILE A 361 10.53 -6.27 -15.84
N ASN A 362 11.74 -6.83 -15.91
CA ASN A 362 12.89 -6.32 -15.16
C ASN A 362 13.27 -4.88 -15.54
N ALA A 363 13.07 -4.48 -16.80
CA ALA A 363 13.32 -3.12 -17.26
C ALA A 363 12.31 -2.08 -16.74
N LEU A 364 11.20 -2.52 -16.12
CA LEU A 364 10.22 -1.67 -15.42
C LEU A 364 10.66 -1.26 -14.00
N SER A 365 11.84 -1.70 -13.57
CA SER A 365 12.38 -1.36 -12.25
C SER A 365 13.22 -0.08 -12.33
N ASP A 366 12.98 0.80 -11.37
CA ASP A 366 13.73 2.03 -11.11
C ASP A 366 14.34 1.93 -9.72
N ASP A 367 15.64 2.21 -9.62
CA ASP A 367 16.39 2.11 -8.35
C ASP A 367 16.50 3.46 -7.63
N ASN A 368 15.98 4.53 -8.23
CA ASN A 368 16.03 5.89 -7.71
C ASN A 368 14.80 6.23 -6.87
N PHE A 369 14.77 5.72 -5.63
CA PHE A 369 13.75 6.03 -4.63
C PHE A 369 14.41 6.25 -3.25
N ASP A 370 13.67 6.84 -2.29
CA ASP A 370 14.20 7.09 -0.94
C ASP A 370 14.56 5.78 -0.24
N LYS A 371 15.86 5.56 0.00
CA LYS A 371 16.38 4.41 0.75
C LYS A 371 16.90 4.77 2.13
N SER A 372 16.67 6.00 2.58
CA SER A 372 17.24 6.49 3.83
C SER A 372 16.57 5.84 5.05
N VAL A 373 17.41 5.39 5.96
CA VAL A 373 17.04 4.83 7.27
C VAL A 373 17.33 5.90 8.32
N PRO A 374 16.37 6.32 9.14
CA PRO A 374 16.63 7.30 10.18
C PRO A 374 17.59 6.73 11.24
N THR A 375 18.41 7.59 11.84
CA THR A 375 19.36 7.17 12.88
C THR A 375 18.69 6.92 14.23
N SER A 376 17.53 7.54 14.47
CA SER A 376 16.71 7.35 15.65
C SER A 376 15.23 7.62 15.32
N VAL A 377 14.35 7.18 16.21
CA VAL A 377 12.90 7.44 16.14
C VAL A 377 12.43 8.15 17.41
N PRO A 378 11.30 8.87 17.38
CA PRO A 378 10.85 9.68 18.53
C PRO A 378 10.64 8.88 19.82
N SER A 379 10.25 7.61 19.75
CA SER A 379 10.13 6.75 20.93
C SER A 379 11.46 6.33 21.55
N ARG A 380 12.58 6.54 20.84
CA ARG A 380 13.93 6.04 21.15
C ARG A 380 14.07 4.51 21.14
N LEU A 381 13.07 3.80 20.61
CA LEU A 381 13.18 2.36 20.36
C LEU A 381 14.13 2.09 19.18
N SER A 382 14.47 0.81 18.98
CA SER A 382 15.22 0.37 17.79
C SER A 382 14.48 0.75 16.51
N VAL A 383 15.15 1.50 15.64
CA VAL A 383 14.61 1.89 14.33
C VAL A 383 14.21 0.65 13.54
N GLY A 384 12.95 0.60 13.09
CA GLY A 384 12.38 -0.53 12.35
C GLY A 384 12.02 -1.75 13.21
N GLY A 385 12.11 -1.66 14.55
CA GLY A 385 11.80 -2.78 15.45
C GLY A 385 12.95 -3.79 15.55
N ASN A 386 12.60 -5.07 15.68
CA ASN A 386 13.55 -6.18 15.82
C ASN A 386 14.05 -6.66 14.44
N ILE A 387 14.66 -5.76 13.68
CA ILE A 387 15.20 -6.05 12.33
C ILE A 387 16.72 -6.29 12.30
N ARG A 388 17.36 -6.31 13.47
CA ARG A 388 18.80 -6.55 13.64
C ARG A 388 19.09 -7.93 14.19
#